data_AF-A0A0W0VVF6-F1
#
_entry.id   AF-A0A0W0VVF6-F1
#
_cell.length_a   1.000
_cell.length_b   1.000
_cell.length_c   1.000
_cell.angle_alpha   90.00
_cell.angle_beta   90.00
_cell.angle_gamma   90.00
#
_symmetry.space_group_name_H-M   'P 1'
#
loop_
_entity.id
_entity.type
_entity.pdbx_description
1 polymer ?
#
loop_
_entity_poly.entity_id
_entity_poly.type
_entity_poly.pdbx_seq_one_letter_code
_entity_poly.pdbx_strand_id
1 'polypeptide(L)' 'MEAYHVFPHETKGWEVRKTNARAASGYFKTKQAAIDSARALSQAEGIELFIHDRKNKIDEKR' A
#
# COMPACT_ATOMS: atom_id res chain seq x y z
N MET A 1 -14.33 -5.86 3.27
CA MET A 1 -13.82 -5.64 1.91
C MET A 1 -12.32 -5.77 1.96
N GLU A 2 -11.73 -6.50 1.02
CA GLU A 2 -10.29 -6.66 0.91
C GLU A 2 -9.73 -5.50 0.10
N ALA A 3 -8.64 -4.90 0.57
CA ALA A 3 -7.97 -3.83 -0.14
C ALA A 3 -6.47 -3.87 0.13
N TYR A 4 -5.69 -3.36 -0.82
CA TYR A 4 -4.28 -3.07 -0.61
C TYR A 4 -4.12 -1.71 0.04
N HIS A 5 -3.23 -1.64 1.03
CA HIS A 5 -2.87 -0.41 1.70
C HIS A 5 -1.39 -0.11 1.52
N VAL A 6 -1.08 1.16 1.25
CA VAL A 6 0.28 1.68 1.19
C VAL A 6 0.50 2.57 2.41
N PHE A 7 1.38 2.16 3.32
CA PHE A 7 1.69 2.88 4.56
C PHE A 7 3.10 3.46 4.52
N PRO A 8 3.33 4.64 5.12
CA PRO A 8 4.68 5.08 5.46
C PRO A 8 5.27 4.16 6.54
N HIS A 9 6.51 3.69 6.34
CA HIS A 9 7.26 2.93 7.34
C HIS A 9 8.51 3.70 7.75
N GLU A 10 8.69 3.89 9.05
CA GLU A 10 9.72 4.77 9.64
C GLU A 10 11.15 4.39 9.22
N THR A 11 11.47 3.10 9.24
CA THR A 11 12.81 2.58 8.88
C THR A 11 12.97 2.15 7.43
N LYS A 12 11.92 1.58 6.81
CA LYS A 12 11.99 0.91 5.50
C LYS A 12 11.42 1.74 4.34
N GLY A 13 10.91 2.94 4.62
CA GLY A 13 10.31 3.84 3.64
C GLY A 13 8.80 3.68 3.55
N TRP A 14 8.34 2.68 2.80
CA TRP A 14 6.93 2.45 2.49
C TRP A 14 6.61 0.95 2.56
N GLU A 15 5.48 0.60 3.15
CA GLU A 15 4.98 -0.77 3.27
C GLU A 15 3.71 -0.93 2.43
N VAL A 16 3.64 -2.01 1.64
CA VAL A 16 2.41 -2.44 0.97
C VAL A 16 1.86 -3.65 1.71
N ARG A 17 0.59 -3.61 2.11
CA ARG A 17 -0.06 -4.72 2.83
C ARG A 17 -1.51 -4.88 2.41
N LYS A 18 -1.97 -6.12 2.21
CA LYS A 18 -3.38 -6.44 2.02
C LYS A 18 -4.15 -6.42 3.34
N THR A 19 -5.41 -6.01 3.30
CA THR A 19 -6.32 -6.08 4.47
C THR A 19 -6.32 -7.49 5.05
N ASN A 20 -6.16 -7.63 6.37
CA ASN A 20 -6.03 -8.91 7.10
C ASN A 20 -4.76 -9.73 6.82
N ALA A 21 -3.81 -9.24 6.01
CA ALA A 21 -2.52 -9.91 5.86
C ALA A 21 -1.67 -9.72 7.12
N ARG A 22 -1.12 -10.82 7.65
CA ARG A 22 -0.15 -10.80 8.76
C ARG A 22 1.19 -10.19 8.35
N ALA A 23 1.53 -10.23 7.06
CA ALA A 23 2.80 -9.77 6.53
C ALA A 23 2.58 -8.67 5.48
N ALA A 24 3.56 -7.78 5.37
CA ALA A 24 3.67 -6.87 4.25
C ALA A 24 3.87 -7.66 2.95
N SER A 25 3.16 -7.26 1.89
CA SER A 25 3.41 -7.72 0.53
C SER A 25 4.75 -7.21 0.00
N GLY A 26 5.25 -6.09 0.52
CA GLY A 26 6.57 -5.57 0.19
C GLY A 26 6.94 -4.29 0.94
N TYR A 27 8.23 -3.98 0.96
CA TYR A 27 8.76 -2.71 1.45
C TYR A 27 9.50 -1.98 0.33
N PHE A 28 9.33 -0.66 0.24
CA PHE A 28 9.85 0.16 -0.82
C PHE A 28 10.45 1.45 -0.28
N LYS A 29 11.54 1.92 -0.87
CA LYS A 29 12.20 3.16 -0.42
C LYS A 29 11.38 4.42 -0.75
N THR A 30 10.57 4.38 -1.80
CA THR A 30 9.83 5.55 -2.30
C THR A 30 8.33 5.29 -2.34
N LYS A 31 7.53 6.35 -2.17
CA LYS A 31 6.06 6.30 -2.22
C LYS A 31 5.60 5.74 -3.57
N GLN A 32 6.20 6.24 -4.64
CA GLN A 32 5.86 5.85 -6.00
C GLN A 32 6.07 4.34 -6.25
N ALA A 33 7.20 3.78 -5.81
CA ALA A 33 7.46 2.34 -5.98
C ALA A 33 6.46 1.47 -5.21
N ALA A 34 6.05 1.90 -4.02
CA ALA A 34 5.01 1.21 -3.25
C ALA A 34 3.64 1.31 -3.94
N ILE A 35 3.28 2.49 -4.47
CA ILE A 35 2.03 2.69 -5.21
C ILE A 35 1.99 1.83 -6.47
N ASP A 36 3.06 1.83 -7.28
CA ASP A 36 3.13 1.02 -8.51
C ASP A 36 2.96 -0.47 -8.20
N SER A 37 3.65 -0.97 -7.17
CA SER A 37 3.50 -2.37 -6.76
C SER A 37 2.09 -2.68 -6.23
N ALA A 38 1.55 -1.83 -5.36
CA ALA A 38 0.22 -2.02 -4.80
C ALA A 38 -0.87 -1.93 -5.87
N ARG A 39 -0.70 -1.08 -6.87
CA ARG A 39 -1.60 -0.93 -8.01
C ARG A 39 -1.59 -2.15 -8.91
N ALA A 40 -0.41 -2.70 -9.21
CA ALA A 40 -0.31 -3.94 -9.97
C ALA A 40 -1.01 -5.10 -9.26
N LEU A 41 -0.83 -5.23 -7.94
CA LEU A 41 -1.49 -6.25 -7.13
C LEU A 41 -3.01 -6.04 -7.05
N SER A 42 -3.45 -4.81 -6.79
CA SER A 42 -4.86 -4.41 -6.77
C SER A 42 -5.56 -4.71 -8.10
N GLN A 43 -4.92 -4.41 -9.23
CA GLN A 43 -5.46 -4.70 -10.55
C GLN A 43 -5.48 -6.20 -10.86
N ALA A 44 -4.45 -6.95 -10.43
CA ALA A 44 -4.39 -8.39 -10.62
C ALA A 44 -5.48 -9.14 -9.85
N GLU A 45 -5.81 -8.69 -8.64
CA GLU A 45 -6.86 -9.30 -7.79
C GLU A 45 -8.23 -8.63 -7.94
N GLY A 46 -8.32 -7.47 -8.60
CA GLY A 46 -9.56 -6.71 -8.75
C GLY A 46 -10.07 -6.11 -7.42
N ILE A 47 -9.18 -5.75 -6.51
CA ILE A 47 -9.52 -5.20 -5.18
C ILE A 47 -9.12 -3.73 -5.04
N GLU A 48 -9.72 -3.02 -4.09
CA GLU A 48 -9.46 -1.58 -3.91
C GLU A 48 -8.03 -1.28 -3.43
N LEU A 49 -7.53 -0.07 -3.75
CA LEU A 49 -6.25 0.43 -3.29
C LEU A 49 -6.42 1.71 -2.45
N PHE A 50 -5.86 1.70 -1.24
CA PHE A 50 -5.80 2.84 -0.34
C PHE A 50 -4.35 3.27 -0.10
N ILE A 51 -4.07 4.54 -0.34
CA ILE A 51 -2.74 5.11 -0.16
C ILE A 51 -2.78 6.05 1.04
N HIS A 52 -1.95 5.80 2.05
CA HIS A 52 -1.82 6.65 3.24
C HIS A 52 -0.70 7.67 3.04
N ASP A 53 -0.91 8.91 3.48
CA ASP A 53 0.14 9.91 3.62
C ASP A 53 1.00 9.64 4.86
N ARG A 54 2.15 10.31 4.99
CA ARG A 54 3.01 10.34 6.18
C ARG A 54 2.26 10.67 7.48
N LYS A 55 1.11 11.34 7.41
CA LYS A 55 0.22 11.62 8.54
C LYS A 55 -0.83 10.52 8.81
N ASN A 56 -0.69 9.34 8.19
CA ASN A 56 -1.66 8.24 8.25
C ASN A 56 -3.09 8.63 7.83
N LYS A 57 -3.22 9.67 7.00
CA LYS A 57 -4.50 10.01 6.36
C LYS A 57 -4.58 9.32 5.01
N ILE A 58 -5.76 8.83 4.65
CA ILE A 58 -6.00 8.30 3.31
C ILE A 58 -5.88 9.47 2.34
N ASP A 59 -4.81 9.46 1.58
CA ASP A 59 -4.42 10.50 0.62
C ASP A 59 -5.12 10.25 -0.71
N GLU A 60 -5.32 8.98 -1.07
CA GLU A 60 -5.93 8.60 -2.35
C GLU A 60 -6.61 7.23 -2.29
N LYS A 61 -7.82 7.14 -2.84
CA LYS A 61 -8.55 5.91 -3.14
C LYS A 61 -8.53 5.71 -4.66
N ARG A 62 -8.02 4.57 -5.13
CA ARG A 62 -7.93 4.23 -6.56
C ARG A 62 -8.69 2.97 -6.88
#